data_AF-A0A351ZVF5-F1
#
_entry.id   AF-A0A351ZVF5-F1
#
_cell.length_a   1.000
_cell.length_b   1.000
_cell.length_c   1.000
_cell.angle_alpha   90.00
_cell.angle_beta   90.00
_cell.angle_gamma   90.00
#
_symmetry.space_group_name_H-M   'P 1'
#
loop_
_entity.id
_entity.type
_entity.pdbx_description
1 polymer ?
#
loop_
_entity_poly.entity_id
_entity_poly.type
_entity_poly.pdbx_seq_one_letter_code
_entity_poly.pdbx_strand_id
1 'polypeptide(L)'
;LYSEAIAAWEGCRSDNYLDRSTEFYVKLYLQDDILVKVDRASMMNSLEVRAPFLDIDLVNHVRRIPASFRFRKRQSKYILKKALEPYLPHEILYRPK
;
A
#
# COMPACT_ATOMS: atom_id res chain seq x y z
N LEU A 1 18.87 5.95 16.19
CA LEU A 1 18.75 5.62 14.74
C LEU A 1 17.41 4.94 14.41
N TYR A 2 16.90 4.00 15.22
CA TYR A 2 15.62 3.30 14.94
C TYR A 2 14.44 3.73 15.82
N SER A 3 14.55 4.83 16.57
CA SER A 3 13.52 5.28 17.50
C SER A 3 12.17 5.53 16.81
N GLU A 4 12.18 6.12 15.63
CA GLU A 4 10.96 6.40 14.85
C GLU A 4 10.33 5.13 14.28
N ALA A 5 11.17 4.19 13.80
CA ALA A 5 10.74 2.87 13.33
C ALA A 5 10.06 2.07 14.44
N ILE A 6 10.65 2.05 15.63
CA ILE A 6 10.10 1.39 16.81
C ILE A 6 8.79 2.07 17.23
N ALA A 7 8.77 3.40 17.32
CA ALA A 7 7.57 4.15 17.69
C ALA A 7 6.42 3.94 16.68
N ALA A 8 6.71 3.89 15.38
CA ALA A 8 5.70 3.61 14.35
C ALA A 8 5.13 2.18 14.48
N TRP A 9 5.99 1.20 14.82
CA TRP A 9 5.60 -0.18 15.02
C TRP A 9 4.78 -0.40 16.31
N GLU A 10 5.20 0.21 17.41
CA GLU A 10 4.54 0.13 18.71
C GLU A 10 3.25 0.96 18.78
N GLY A 11 3.19 2.07 18.05
CA GLY A 11 2.01 2.94 17.98
C GLY A 11 0.85 2.39 17.13
N CYS A 12 1.04 1.27 16.44
CA CYS A 12 -0.03 0.63 15.67
C CYS A 12 -1.02 -0.09 16.61
N ARG A 13 -2.31 0.25 16.51
CA ARG A 13 -3.37 -0.33 17.35
C ARG A 13 -3.74 -1.78 17.01
N SER A 14 -3.32 -2.28 15.85
CA SER A 14 -3.66 -3.64 15.40
C SER A 14 -2.58 -4.63 15.84
N ASP A 15 -2.99 -5.81 16.33
CA ASP A 15 -2.07 -6.91 16.64
C ASP A 15 -1.69 -7.74 15.41
N ASN A 16 -2.29 -7.46 14.25
CA ASN A 16 -1.94 -8.15 13.02
C ASN A 16 -0.62 -7.60 12.46
N TYR A 17 0.36 -8.48 12.25
CA TYR A 17 1.64 -8.12 11.62
C TYR A 17 1.49 -7.41 10.27
N LEU A 18 0.51 -7.80 9.45
CA LEU A 18 0.27 -7.14 8.15
C LEU A 18 -0.15 -5.68 8.32
N ASP A 19 -0.92 -5.37 9.35
CA ASP A 19 -1.34 -3.99 9.65
C ASP A 19 -0.19 -3.17 10.17
N ARG A 20 0.60 -3.73 11.11
CA ARG A 20 1.79 -3.07 11.64
C ARG A 20 2.82 -2.80 10.55
N SER A 21 3.07 -3.78 9.68
CA SER A 21 3.92 -3.61 8.51
C SER A 21 3.38 -2.53 7.58
N THR A 22 2.08 -2.57 7.23
CA THR A 22 1.50 -1.55 6.33
C THR A 22 1.63 -0.14 6.91
N GLU A 23 1.34 0.04 8.21
CA GLU A 23 1.50 1.32 8.91
C GLU A 23 2.95 1.81 8.88
N PHE A 24 3.90 0.92 9.17
CA PHE A 24 5.33 1.20 9.09
C PHE A 24 5.73 1.66 7.67
N TYR A 25 5.32 0.91 6.64
CA TYR A 25 5.61 1.25 5.24
C TYR A 25 5.00 2.59 4.84
N VAL A 26 3.78 2.90 5.26
CA VAL A 26 3.14 4.19 4.96
C VAL A 26 3.90 5.34 5.61
N LYS A 27 4.36 5.17 6.86
CA LYS A 27 5.03 6.24 7.61
C LYS A 27 6.47 6.49 7.20
N LEU A 28 7.24 5.44 6.90
CA LEU A 28 8.70 5.55 6.77
C LEU A 28 9.23 5.19 5.40
N TYR A 29 8.48 4.43 4.59
CA TYR A 29 8.95 4.00 3.28
C TYR A 29 8.26 4.76 2.14
N LEU A 30 6.95 4.99 2.27
CA LEU A 30 6.17 5.64 1.24
C LEU A 30 6.56 7.13 1.12
N GLN A 31 6.60 7.84 2.26
CA GLN A 31 6.88 9.28 2.29
C GLN A 31 8.32 9.58 1.88
N ASP A 32 9.30 8.93 2.51
CA ASP A 32 10.70 9.31 2.37
C ASP A 32 11.42 8.65 1.19
N ASP A 33 10.89 7.55 0.64
CA ASP A 33 11.53 6.82 -0.46
C ASP A 33 10.68 6.87 -1.75
N ILE A 34 9.51 6.25 -1.74
CA ILE A 34 8.74 6.03 -2.97
C ILE A 34 8.20 7.34 -3.56
N LEU A 35 7.55 8.19 -2.76
CA LEU A 35 6.91 9.41 -3.25
C LEU A 35 7.95 10.45 -3.72
N VAL A 36 9.04 10.62 -2.96
CA VAL A 36 10.12 11.55 -3.32
C VAL A 36 10.78 11.15 -4.64
N LYS A 37 10.99 9.85 -4.89
CA LYS A 37 11.59 9.36 -6.14
C LYS A 37 10.71 9.67 -7.34
N VAL A 38 9.41 9.39 -7.25
CA VAL A 38 8.46 9.62 -8.35
C VAL A 38 8.32 11.12 -8.63
N ASP A 39 8.17 11.93 -7.59
CA ASP A 39 8.02 13.38 -7.69
C ASP A 39 9.22 14.04 -8.38
N ARG A 40 10.44 13.74 -7.91
CA ARG A 40 11.66 14.27 -8.52
C ARG A 40 11.81 13.86 -9.99
N ALA A 41 11.56 12.58 -10.30
CA ALA A 41 11.69 12.07 -11.67
C ALA A 41 10.64 12.69 -12.61
N SER A 42 9.41 12.91 -12.14
CA SER A 42 8.37 13.52 -12.97
C SER A 42 8.59 15.02 -13.17
N MET A 43 8.97 15.75 -12.11
CA MET A 43 9.28 17.18 -12.18
C MET A 43 10.47 17.48 -13.10
N MET A 44 11.49 16.60 -13.11
CA MET A 44 12.60 16.69 -14.08
C MET A 44 12.14 16.68 -15.54
N ASN A 45 10.95 16.15 -15.82
CA ASN A 45 10.35 16.07 -17.14
C ASN A 45 9.09 16.96 -17.27
N SER A 46 8.89 17.91 -16.35
CA SER A 46 7.69 18.78 -16.30
C SER A 46 6.36 18.01 -16.28
N LEU A 47 6.34 16.80 -15.70
CA LEU A 47 5.15 15.97 -15.56
C LEU A 47 4.61 16.00 -14.12
N GLU A 48 3.29 16.08 -13.99
CA GLU A 48 2.59 15.92 -12.71
C GLU A 48 2.03 14.49 -12.60
N VAL A 49 2.62 13.68 -11.72
CA VAL A 49 2.14 12.30 -11.47
C VAL A 49 1.12 12.29 -10.33
N ARG A 50 0.04 11.53 -10.53
CA ARG A 50 -0.98 11.29 -9.49
C ARG A 50 -0.86 9.87 -8.96
N ALA A 51 -1.22 9.68 -7.68
CA ALA A 51 -1.24 8.37 -7.02
C ALA A 51 -2.68 8.02 -6.54
N PRO A 52 -3.58 7.55 -7.43
CA PRO A 52 -4.99 7.34 -7.09
C PRO A 52 -5.23 6.39 -5.91
N PHE A 53 -4.34 5.41 -5.70
CA PHE A 53 -4.44 4.47 -4.59
C PHE A 53 -4.13 5.09 -3.21
N LEU A 54 -3.60 6.32 -3.17
CA LEU A 54 -3.35 7.09 -1.95
C LEU A 54 -4.43 8.15 -1.69
N ASP A 55 -5.55 8.07 -2.40
CA ASP A 55 -6.73 8.86 -2.04
C ASP A 55 -7.12 8.60 -0.57
N ILE A 56 -7.44 9.68 0.14
CA ILE A 56 -7.67 9.66 1.59
C ILE A 56 -8.89 8.78 1.92
N ASP A 57 -9.97 8.89 1.14
CA ASP A 57 -11.20 8.14 1.38
C ASP A 57 -10.99 6.66 1.08
N LEU A 58 -10.27 6.35 0.00
CA LEU A 58 -9.89 4.97 -0.32
C LEU A 58 -9.03 4.34 0.78
N VAL A 59 -7.98 5.03 1.25
CA VAL A 59 -7.11 4.52 2.30
C VAL A 59 -7.89 4.33 3.60
N ASN A 60 -8.72 5.30 4.00
CA ASN A 60 -9.54 5.22 5.19
C ASN A 60 -10.53 4.04 5.14
N HIS A 61 -11.08 3.76 3.96
CA HIS A 61 -11.93 2.60 3.75
C HIS A 61 -11.14 1.29 3.86
N VAL A 62 -10.02 1.16 3.13
CA VAL A 62 -9.21 -0.06 3.07
C VAL A 62 -8.60 -0.42 4.42
N ARG A 63 -8.23 0.57 5.25
CA ARG A 63 -7.70 0.33 6.61
C ARG A 63 -8.69 -0.37 7.53
N ARG A 64 -9.99 -0.27 7.26
CA ARG A 64 -11.05 -0.95 8.04
C ARG A 64 -11.30 -2.39 7.57
N ILE A 65 -10.75 -2.77 6.42
CA ILE A 65 -10.94 -4.10 5.85
C ILE A 65 -10.05 -5.11 6.60
N PRO A 66 -10.59 -6.25 7.05
CA PRO A 66 -9.80 -7.27 7.74
C PRO A 66 -8.59 -7.71 6.92
N ALA A 67 -7.45 -7.91 7.58
CA ALA A 67 -6.19 -8.27 6.94
C ALA A 67 -6.29 -9.54 6.06
N SER A 68 -7.17 -10.48 6.44
CA SER A 68 -7.47 -11.71 5.69
C SER A 68 -8.04 -11.48 4.29
N PHE A 69 -8.61 -10.30 4.00
CA PHE A 69 -9.06 -9.91 2.65
C PHE A 69 -7.95 -9.20 1.85
N ARG A 70 -6.94 -8.65 2.52
CA ARG A 70 -5.77 -8.04 1.85
C ARG A 70 -4.73 -9.10 1.49
N PHE A 71 -4.59 -10.12 2.35
CA PHE A 71 -3.72 -11.28 2.14
C PHE A 71 -4.44 -12.58 2.49
N ARG A 72 -4.55 -13.50 1.53
CA ARG A 72 -5.29 -14.75 1.70
C ARG A 72 -4.61 -15.89 0.97
N LYS A 73 -4.40 -17.05 1.62
CA LYS A 73 -3.82 -18.26 0.99
C LYS A 73 -2.56 -17.96 0.14
N ARG A 74 -1.60 -17.22 0.71
CA ARG A 74 -0.36 -16.75 0.04
C ARG A 74 -0.55 -15.77 -1.12
N GLN A 75 -1.76 -15.26 -1.32
CA GLN A 75 -2.08 -14.28 -2.34
C GLN A 75 -2.17 -12.88 -1.73
N SER A 76 -1.27 -12.00 -2.16
CA SER A 76 -1.35 -10.57 -1.85
C SER A 76 -2.38 -9.86 -2.72
N LYS A 77 -2.88 -8.72 -2.22
CA LYS A 77 -3.87 -7.87 -2.90
C LYS A 77 -5.14 -8.64 -3.26
N TYR A 78 -5.55 -9.60 -2.41
CA TYR A 78 -6.62 -10.55 -2.71
C TYR A 78 -7.94 -9.84 -3.07
N ILE A 79 -8.42 -8.93 -2.22
CA ILE A 79 -9.64 -8.16 -2.47
C ILE A 79 -9.55 -7.27 -3.72
N LEU A 80 -8.40 -6.64 -3.96
CA LEU A 80 -8.18 -5.81 -5.15
C LEU A 80 -8.27 -6.67 -6.42
N LYS A 81 -7.63 -7.84 -6.42
CA LYS A 81 -7.69 -8.77 -7.55
C LYS A 81 -9.12 -9.22 -7.81
N LYS A 82 -9.85 -9.61 -6.75
CA LYS A 82 -11.26 -10.02 -6.84
C LYS A 82 -12.16 -8.91 -7.38
N ALA A 83 -11.99 -7.68 -6.91
CA ALA A 83 -12.76 -6.53 -7.37
C ALA A 83 -12.51 -6.20 -8.86
N LEU A 84 -11.33 -6.53 -9.39
CA LEU A 84 -10.94 -6.23 -10.76
C LEU A 84 -11.19 -7.37 -11.75
N GLU A 85 -11.64 -8.55 -11.31
CA GLU A 85 -11.96 -9.69 -12.20
C GLU A 85 -12.92 -9.34 -13.36
N PRO A 86 -13.93 -8.48 -13.19
CA PRO A 86 -14.80 -8.08 -14.30
C PRO A 86 -14.13 -7.17 -15.34
N TYR A 87 -13.00 -6.55 -14.99
CA TYR A 87 -12.39 -5.48 -15.79
C TYR A 87 -11.08 -5.90 -16.47
N LEU A 88 -10.39 -6.92 -15.95
CA LEU A 88 -9.05 -7.30 -16.41
C LEU A 88 -8.93 -8.81 -16.66
N PRO A 89 -8.19 -9.23 -17.69
CA PRO A 89 -7.91 -10.64 -17.95
C PRO A 89 -7.24 -11.33 -16.75
N HIS A 90 -7.61 -12.59 -16.54
CA HIS A 90 -7.09 -13.40 -15.43
C HIS A 90 -5.56 -13.48 -15.43
N GLU A 91 -4.95 -13.64 -16.60
CA GLU A 91 -3.50 -13.72 -16.77
C GLU A 91 -2.76 -12.47 -16.29
N ILE A 92 -3.35 -11.28 -16.42
CA ILE A 92 -2.77 -10.01 -15.95
C ILE A 92 -2.93 -9.87 -14.44
N LEU A 93 -4.13 -10.17 -13.92
CA LEU A 93 -4.44 -10.05 -12.49
C LEU A 93 -3.65 -11.03 -11.61
N TYR A 94 -3.42 -12.24 -12.10
CA TYR A 94 -2.83 -13.34 -11.35
C TYR A 94 -1.39 -13.66 -11.78
N ARG A 95 -0.78 -12.81 -12.62
CA ARG A 95 0.63 -12.92 -13.02
C ARG A 95 1.56 -13.00 -11.80
N PRO A 96 2.57 -13.89 -11.83
CA PRO A 96 3.69 -13.85 -10.87
C PRO A 96 4.35 -12.46 -10.85
N LYS A 97 4.82 -12.06 -9.66
CA LYS A 97 5.52 -10.79 -9.44
C LYS A 97 7.01 -10.98 -9.56
#